data_AF-A0A357F2G7-F1
#
_entry.id   AF-A0A357F2G7-F1
#
_cell.length_a   1.000
_cell.length_b   1.000
_cell.length_c   1.000
_cell.angle_alpha   90.00
_cell.angle_beta   90.00
_cell.angle_gamma   90.00
#
_symmetry.space_group_name_H-M   'P 1'
#
loop_
_entity.id
_entity.type
_entity.pdbx_description
1 polymer ?
#
loop_
_entity_poly.entity_id
_entity_poly.type
_entity_poly.pdbx_seq_one_letter_code
_entity_poly.pdbx_strand_id
1 'polypeptide(L)'
;MNIIQTVQNGWDRFWFSNPTTIENIGLARIGLGLGLILLNISEFHTLLTLNLSGPYFYYIERVWYFKLLGIETMIPALNLAFFALLMAATVGVILGWRTRISAAVLILCIFYLMGVRDSIAGDEHHRYYMWVHALVFLAIGRAGEVLGLDARRARRPMEAWEATWPIRAAQAYVAWFYFISAVAKVRVSGMNWLATGAPVQKMLLVAQSRWGVDDTTVGRMLSDNPTLALIAVVMTMTVEFGFPLLLFVRSEKLRLIFLLGIAFFHITNAAIGGVNFWVTPFLFIVFFDLGKRFEGRARSLQKVFEPSPAGG
;
A
#
# COMPACT_ATOMS: atom_id res chain seq x y z
N MET A 1 -10.95 35.37 -16.37
CA MET A 1 -11.03 34.52 -15.17
C MET A 1 -9.82 34.82 -14.31
N ASN A 2 -9.97 35.24 -13.05
CA ASN A 2 -8.83 35.53 -12.16
C ASN A 2 -8.09 34.22 -11.82
N ILE A 3 -6.76 34.26 -11.67
CA ILE A 3 -5.89 33.14 -11.29
C ILE A 3 -6.44 32.38 -10.08
N ILE A 4 -6.96 33.10 -9.08
CA ILE A 4 -7.58 32.52 -7.89
C ILE A 4 -8.72 31.58 -8.25
N GLN A 5 -9.63 32.01 -9.14
CA GLN A 5 -10.76 31.21 -9.60
C GLN A 5 -10.29 29.96 -10.34
N THR A 6 -9.26 30.08 -11.17
CA THR A 6 -8.67 28.95 -11.90
C THR A 6 -8.10 27.90 -10.95
N VAL A 7 -7.37 28.34 -9.91
CA VAL A 7 -6.79 27.46 -8.89
C VAL A 7 -7.88 26.78 -8.07
N GLN A 8 -8.89 27.54 -7.62
CA GLN A 8 -10.04 27.00 -6.88
C GLN A 8 -10.78 25.95 -7.70
N ASN A 9 -11.12 26.26 -8.96
CA ASN A 9 -11.80 25.32 -9.86
C ASN A 9 -10.96 24.04 -10.08
N GLY A 10 -9.63 24.18 -10.19
CA GLY A 10 -8.72 23.03 -10.32
C GLY A 10 -8.68 22.15 -9.06
N TRP A 11 -8.59 22.80 -7.89
CA TRP A 11 -8.60 22.15 -6.58
C TRP A 11 -9.91 21.36 -6.37
N ASP A 12 -11.05 22.03 -6.56
CA ASP A 12 -12.36 21.43 -6.35
C ASP A 12 -12.59 20.26 -7.31
N ARG A 13 -12.18 20.44 -8.58
CA ARG A 13 -12.27 19.38 -9.58
C ARG A 13 -11.46 18.14 -9.19
N PHE A 14 -10.27 18.32 -8.62
CA PHE A 14 -9.41 17.20 -8.24
C PHE A 14 -9.96 16.47 -7.01
N TRP A 15 -10.32 17.20 -5.96
CA TRP A 15 -10.68 16.63 -4.66
C TRP A 15 -12.14 16.21 -4.54
N PHE A 16 -13.06 16.92 -5.20
CA PHE A 16 -14.49 16.83 -4.92
C PHE A 16 -15.35 16.54 -6.15
N SER A 17 -14.97 17.01 -7.34
CA SER A 17 -15.86 16.97 -8.52
C SER A 17 -15.54 15.91 -9.56
N ASN A 18 -14.51 15.06 -9.39
CA ASN A 18 -14.24 13.97 -10.33
C ASN A 18 -14.84 12.66 -9.81
N PRO A 19 -16.11 12.35 -10.16
CA PRO A 19 -16.93 11.43 -9.39
C PRO A 19 -16.41 10.01 -9.52
N THR A 20 -15.87 9.50 -8.42
CA THR A 20 -15.84 8.07 -8.16
C THR A 20 -17.25 7.63 -7.79
N THR A 21 -17.66 6.41 -8.17
CA THR A 21 -18.90 5.84 -7.62
C THR A 21 -18.83 5.79 -6.10
N ILE A 22 -19.99 5.94 -5.44
CA ILE A 22 -20.06 5.94 -3.97
C ILE A 22 -19.58 4.58 -3.45
N GLU A 23 -19.96 3.49 -4.12
CA GLU A 23 -19.57 2.12 -3.84
C GLU A 23 -18.05 1.93 -3.85
N ASN A 24 -17.32 2.72 -4.64
CA ASN A 24 -15.87 2.58 -4.79
C ASN A 24 -15.13 2.75 -3.46
N ILE A 25 -15.58 3.62 -2.56
CA ILE A 25 -14.90 3.82 -1.27
C ILE A 25 -15.02 2.57 -0.37
N GLY A 26 -16.17 1.90 -0.42
CA GLY A 26 -16.41 0.63 0.29
C GLY A 26 -15.60 -0.51 -0.32
N LEU A 27 -15.56 -0.60 -1.65
CA LEU A 27 -14.78 -1.61 -2.36
C LEU A 27 -13.27 -1.42 -2.17
N ALA A 28 -12.79 -0.18 -2.18
CA ALA A 28 -11.40 0.16 -1.88
C ALA A 28 -11.03 -0.27 -0.45
N ARG A 29 -11.90 0.00 0.54
CA ARG A 29 -11.70 -0.46 1.93
C ARG A 29 -11.57 -1.98 2.01
N ILE A 30 -12.47 -2.72 1.34
CA ILE A 30 -12.44 -4.19 1.31
C ILE A 30 -11.14 -4.68 0.65
N GLY A 31 -10.80 -4.15 -0.52
CA GLY A 31 -9.59 -4.55 -1.25
C GLY A 31 -8.30 -4.27 -0.49
N LEU A 32 -8.19 -3.10 0.15
CA LEU A 32 -7.06 -2.79 1.03
C LEU A 32 -7.01 -3.73 2.24
N GLY A 33 -8.16 -4.03 2.86
CA GLY A 33 -8.23 -4.98 3.98
C GLY A 33 -7.76 -6.39 3.59
N LEU A 34 -8.17 -6.88 2.42
CA LEU A 34 -7.71 -8.17 1.90
C LEU A 34 -6.20 -8.18 1.63
N GLY A 35 -5.66 -7.10 1.04
CA GLY A 35 -4.22 -6.93 0.88
C GLY A 35 -3.48 -6.89 2.22
N LEU A 36 -4.06 -6.23 3.23
CA LEU A 36 -3.50 -6.17 4.59
C LEU A 36 -3.45 -7.53 5.27
N ILE A 37 -4.42 -8.45 5.04
CA ILE A 37 -4.31 -9.83 5.54
C ILE A 37 -3.03 -10.48 5.03
N LEU A 38 -2.77 -10.40 3.73
CA LEU A 38 -1.58 -11.00 3.11
C LEU A 38 -0.29 -10.33 3.63
N LEU A 39 -0.29 -9.00 3.74
CA LEU A 39 0.85 -8.25 4.25
C LEU A 39 1.14 -8.59 5.71
N ASN A 40 0.13 -8.60 6.58
CA ASN A 40 0.28 -8.89 8.00
C ASN A 40 0.87 -10.29 8.22
N ILE A 41 0.36 -11.30 7.50
CA ILE A 41 0.88 -12.66 7.56
C ILE A 41 2.34 -12.69 7.09
N SER A 42 2.63 -12.10 5.93
CA SER A 42 3.99 -12.03 5.36
C SER A 42 4.99 -11.39 6.30
N GLU A 43 4.63 -10.28 6.94
CA GLU A 43 5.57 -9.45 7.68
C GLU A 43 5.78 -9.90 9.12
N PHE A 44 4.79 -10.55 9.73
CA PHE A 44 4.85 -10.94 11.14
C PHE A 44 4.99 -12.44 11.38
N HIS A 45 5.05 -13.28 10.34
CA HIS A 45 5.21 -14.73 10.51
C HIS A 45 6.40 -15.11 11.41
N THR A 46 7.54 -14.40 11.32
CA THR A 46 8.72 -14.67 12.15
C THR A 46 8.50 -14.35 13.62
N LEU A 47 7.62 -13.41 13.96
CA LEU A 47 7.28 -13.13 15.35
C LEU A 47 6.38 -14.24 15.95
N LEU A 48 5.68 -14.99 15.09
CA LEU A 48 4.79 -16.08 15.50
C LEU A 48 5.52 -17.40 15.72
N THR A 49 6.75 -17.54 15.23
CA THR A 49 7.57 -18.75 15.43
C THR A 49 8.36 -18.75 16.74
N LEU A 50 8.26 -17.66 17.51
CA LEU A 50 8.94 -17.51 18.79
C LEU A 50 8.29 -18.39 19.88
N ASN A 51 9.11 -19.05 20.69
CA ASN A 51 8.64 -19.87 21.80
C ASN A 51 7.91 -19.01 22.84
N LEU A 52 6.63 -19.29 23.10
CA LEU A 52 5.81 -18.58 24.07
C LEU A 52 6.32 -18.70 25.52
N SER A 53 6.99 -19.81 25.84
CA SER A 53 7.64 -20.05 27.14
C SER A 53 9.14 -19.72 27.11
N GLY A 54 9.62 -19.13 26.00
CA GLY A 54 11.02 -18.75 25.85
C GLY A 54 11.40 -17.54 26.71
N PRO A 55 12.71 -17.28 26.88
CA PRO A 55 13.19 -16.12 27.62
C PRO A 55 12.77 -14.80 26.97
N TYR A 56 12.61 -13.75 27.77
CA TYR A 56 12.45 -12.39 27.26
C TYR A 56 13.76 -11.92 26.61
N PHE A 57 13.64 -11.25 25.48
CA PHE A 57 14.79 -10.69 24.77
C PHE A 57 14.76 -9.18 24.84
N TYR A 58 15.88 -8.58 25.20
CA TYR A 58 16.08 -7.15 25.03
C TYR A 58 16.20 -6.82 23.55
N TYR A 59 15.61 -5.71 23.14
CA TYR A 59 15.78 -5.21 21.77
C TYR A 59 17.22 -4.78 21.52
N ILE A 60 17.73 -5.11 20.34
CA ILE A 60 19.09 -4.73 19.91
C ILE A 60 19.12 -3.21 19.65
N GLU A 61 18.18 -2.71 18.87
CA GLU A 61 18.09 -1.30 18.52
C GLU A 61 16.65 -0.81 18.57
N ARG A 62 16.24 -0.29 19.73
CA ARG A 62 14.87 0.21 19.90
C ARG A 62 14.55 1.34 18.92
N VAL A 63 13.43 1.21 18.21
CA VAL A 63 12.81 2.32 17.49
C VAL A 63 12.47 3.46 18.44
N TRP A 64 12.46 4.70 17.94
CA TRP A 64 12.36 5.90 18.77
C TRP A 64 11.14 5.92 19.71
N TYR A 65 9.99 5.42 19.27
CA TYR A 65 8.77 5.40 20.10
C TYR A 65 8.80 4.29 21.16
N PHE A 66 9.54 3.21 20.97
CA PHE A 66 9.79 2.22 22.03
C PHE A 66 10.75 2.78 23.08
N LYS A 67 11.76 3.55 22.67
CA LYS A 67 12.63 4.30 23.59
C LYS A 67 11.80 5.28 24.44
N LEU A 68 10.90 6.03 23.80
CA LEU A 68 10.04 7.00 24.49
C LEU A 68 9.08 6.34 25.50
N LEU A 69 8.52 5.19 25.15
CA LEU A 69 7.53 4.47 25.98
C LEU A 69 8.16 3.52 27.01
N GLY A 70 9.50 3.39 27.05
CA GLY A 70 10.18 2.48 27.95
C GLY A 70 9.93 0.99 27.63
N ILE A 71 9.64 0.65 26.37
CA ILE A 71 9.44 -0.73 25.94
C ILE A 71 10.82 -1.33 25.62
N GLU A 72 11.34 -2.17 26.53
CA GLU A 72 12.73 -2.64 26.47
C GLU A 72 12.88 -4.06 25.98
N THR A 73 11.86 -4.88 26.21
CA THR A 73 11.90 -6.32 25.99
C THR A 73 10.74 -6.79 25.13
N MET A 74 11.02 -7.79 24.29
CA MET A 74 10.01 -8.52 23.56
C MET A 74 9.36 -9.59 24.45
N ILE A 75 8.03 -9.62 24.47
CA ILE A 75 7.23 -10.63 25.14
C ILE A 75 6.49 -11.45 24.07
N PRO A 76 6.87 -12.73 23.79
CA PRO A 76 6.27 -13.52 22.73
C PRO A 76 4.74 -13.65 22.82
N ALA A 77 4.19 -13.86 24.02
CA ALA A 77 2.74 -13.93 24.24
C ALA A 77 2.02 -12.62 23.87
N LEU A 78 2.66 -11.47 24.10
CA LEU A 78 2.10 -10.17 23.75
C LEU A 78 2.09 -9.99 22.23
N ASN A 79 3.15 -10.40 21.53
CA ASN A 79 3.19 -10.39 20.06
C ASN A 79 2.03 -11.20 19.46
N LEU A 80 1.77 -12.41 19.99
CA LEU A 80 0.67 -13.25 19.53
C LEU A 80 -0.69 -12.59 19.78
N ALA A 81 -0.89 -11.99 20.96
CA ALA A 81 -2.12 -11.28 21.30
C ALA A 81 -2.35 -10.07 20.37
N PHE A 82 -1.32 -9.26 20.13
CA PHE A 82 -1.39 -8.12 19.21
C PHE A 82 -1.61 -8.58 17.76
N PHE A 83 -1.02 -9.70 17.33
CA PHE A 83 -1.28 -10.25 16.01
C PHE A 83 -2.71 -10.77 15.86
N ALA A 84 -3.24 -11.48 16.86
CA ALA A 84 -4.64 -11.90 16.85
C ALA A 84 -5.59 -10.70 16.79
N LEU A 85 -5.31 -9.65 17.57
CA LEU A 85 -6.07 -8.41 17.56
C LEU A 85 -5.95 -7.68 16.21
N LEU A 86 -4.77 -7.64 15.61
CA LEU A 86 -4.49 -7.10 14.28
C LEU A 86 -5.35 -7.79 13.22
N MET A 87 -5.40 -9.13 13.23
CA MET A 87 -6.17 -9.91 12.27
C MET A 87 -7.68 -9.70 12.47
N ALA A 88 -8.16 -9.72 13.71
CA ALA A 88 -9.56 -9.43 14.02
C ALA A 88 -9.97 -8.01 13.59
N ALA A 89 -9.11 -7.01 13.82
CA ALA A 89 -9.34 -5.63 13.41
C ALA A 89 -9.33 -5.48 11.88
N THR A 90 -8.43 -6.18 11.18
CA THR A 90 -8.43 -6.24 9.70
C THR A 90 -9.73 -6.83 9.16
N VAL A 91 -10.22 -7.94 9.72
CA VAL A 91 -11.53 -8.51 9.38
C VAL A 91 -12.65 -7.53 9.68
N GLY A 92 -12.60 -6.83 10.81
CA GLY A 92 -13.52 -5.75 11.15
C GLY A 92 -13.56 -4.64 10.10
N VAL A 93 -12.41 -4.21 9.59
CA VAL A 93 -12.32 -3.24 8.48
C VAL A 93 -12.92 -3.80 7.19
N ILE A 94 -12.64 -5.05 6.81
CA ILE A 94 -13.19 -5.68 5.61
C ILE A 94 -14.73 -5.72 5.69
N LEU A 95 -15.26 -6.24 6.79
CA LEU A 95 -16.70 -6.36 7.02
C LEU A 95 -17.40 -5.01 7.23
N GLY A 96 -16.64 -3.93 7.44
CA GLY A 96 -17.18 -2.62 7.79
C GLY A 96 -17.88 -2.67 9.15
N TRP A 97 -17.27 -3.34 10.14
CA TRP A 97 -17.77 -3.43 11.50
C TRP A 97 -17.05 -2.40 12.38
N ARG A 98 -17.79 -1.39 12.87
CA ARG A 98 -17.22 -0.28 13.65
C ARG A 98 -15.94 0.25 13.00
N THR A 99 -16.01 0.52 11.69
CA THR A 99 -14.88 0.70 10.76
C THR A 99 -13.80 1.64 11.29
N ARG A 100 -14.18 2.76 11.93
CA ARG A 100 -13.23 3.70 12.53
C ARG A 100 -12.46 3.11 13.72
N ILE A 101 -13.14 2.39 14.59
CA ILE A 101 -12.53 1.72 15.76
C ILE A 101 -11.64 0.57 15.26
N SER A 102 -12.15 -0.25 14.34
CA SER A 102 -11.38 -1.35 13.75
C SER A 102 -10.12 -0.83 13.05
N ALA A 103 -10.20 0.28 12.30
CA ALA A 103 -9.04 0.91 11.69
C ALA A 103 -8.05 1.46 12.74
N ALA A 104 -8.53 2.11 13.80
CA ALA A 104 -7.67 2.62 14.87
C ALA A 104 -6.92 1.48 15.59
N VAL A 105 -7.61 0.41 15.96
CA VAL A 105 -7.01 -0.78 16.59
C VAL A 105 -5.99 -1.42 15.65
N LEU A 106 -6.34 -1.59 14.36
CA LEU A 106 -5.45 -2.11 13.33
C LEU A 106 -4.16 -1.29 13.24
N ILE A 107 -4.27 0.04 13.16
CA ILE A 107 -3.11 0.94 13.09
C ILE A 107 -2.23 0.79 14.34
N LEU A 108 -2.81 0.83 15.55
CA LEU A 108 -2.06 0.67 16.79
C LEU A 108 -1.32 -0.68 16.86
N CYS A 109 -1.97 -1.77 16.42
CA CYS A 109 -1.34 -3.09 16.36
C CYS A 109 -0.19 -3.14 15.34
N ILE A 110 -0.35 -2.51 14.17
CA ILE A 110 0.73 -2.36 13.18
C ILE A 110 1.92 -1.63 13.79
N PHE A 111 1.69 -0.48 14.44
CA PHE A 111 2.77 0.29 15.07
C PHE A 111 3.50 -0.52 16.15
N TYR A 112 2.77 -1.24 17.00
CA TYR A 112 3.38 -2.09 18.01
C TYR A 112 4.23 -3.20 17.36
N LEU A 113 3.64 -4.03 16.49
CA LEU A 113 4.32 -5.20 15.91
C LEU A 113 5.47 -4.81 14.98
N MET A 114 5.32 -3.71 14.23
CA MET A 114 6.41 -3.11 13.45
C MET A 114 7.54 -2.65 14.37
N GLY A 115 7.22 -2.03 15.52
CA GLY A 115 8.21 -1.65 16.51
C GLY A 115 8.96 -2.84 17.10
N VAL A 116 8.26 -3.95 17.38
CA VAL A 116 8.89 -5.20 17.83
C VAL A 116 9.87 -5.71 16.78
N ARG A 117 9.41 -5.87 15.53
CA ARG A 117 10.23 -6.40 14.43
C ARG A 117 11.45 -5.53 14.15
N ASP A 118 11.23 -4.24 13.95
CA ASP A 118 12.28 -3.29 13.56
C ASP A 118 13.29 -3.11 14.70
N SER A 119 12.86 -3.24 15.96
CA SER A 119 13.77 -3.19 17.11
C SER A 119 14.64 -4.44 17.30
N ILE A 120 14.28 -5.55 16.66
CA ILE A 120 15.09 -6.79 16.62
C ILE A 120 16.02 -6.75 15.41
N ALA A 121 15.51 -6.37 14.24
CA ALA A 121 16.24 -6.42 12.99
C ALA A 121 17.17 -5.21 12.75
N GLY A 122 16.97 -4.10 13.47
CA GLY A 122 17.70 -2.84 13.24
C GLY A 122 17.34 -2.19 11.90
N ASP A 123 16.17 -2.51 11.34
CA ASP A 123 15.78 -2.11 9.98
C ASP A 123 14.41 -1.43 10.00
N GLU A 124 14.41 -0.10 9.91
CA GLU A 124 13.20 0.73 9.83
C GLU A 124 12.55 0.61 8.44
N HIS A 125 11.69 -0.39 8.29
CA HIS A 125 11.02 -0.65 7.02
C HIS A 125 9.71 0.12 6.90
N HIS A 126 9.71 1.11 6.00
CA HIS A 126 8.56 1.96 5.63
C HIS A 126 7.42 1.24 4.87
N ARG A 127 7.36 -0.10 4.91
CA ARG A 127 6.42 -0.94 4.14
C ARG A 127 4.96 -0.67 4.46
N TYR A 128 4.64 -0.32 5.71
CA TYR A 128 3.27 -0.08 6.17
C TYR A 128 2.77 1.35 5.97
N TYR A 129 3.64 2.34 5.68
CA TYR A 129 3.25 3.74 5.69
C TYR A 129 2.16 4.07 4.67
N MET A 130 2.31 3.61 3.42
CA MET A 130 1.26 3.79 2.40
C MET A 130 -0.07 3.17 2.81
N TRP A 131 -0.03 1.97 3.41
CA TRP A 131 -1.23 1.24 3.81
C TRP A 131 -1.96 1.93 4.96
N VAL A 132 -1.22 2.30 6.01
CA VAL A 132 -1.76 2.99 7.18
C VAL A 132 -2.40 4.31 6.78
N HIS A 133 -1.73 5.14 5.96
CA HIS A 133 -2.29 6.42 5.56
C HIS A 133 -3.50 6.27 4.63
N ALA A 134 -3.46 5.34 3.67
CA ALA A 134 -4.62 5.03 2.85
C ALA A 134 -5.82 4.60 3.72
N LEU A 135 -5.59 3.71 4.70
CA LEU A 135 -6.62 3.28 5.64
C LEU A 135 -7.15 4.44 6.50
N VAL A 136 -6.30 5.33 6.98
CA VAL A 136 -6.70 6.54 7.74
C VAL A 136 -7.67 7.37 6.91
N PHE A 137 -7.33 7.67 5.65
CA PHE A 137 -8.21 8.46 4.79
C PHE A 137 -9.57 7.78 4.61
N LEU A 138 -9.60 6.48 4.32
CA LEU A 138 -10.86 5.73 4.16
C LEU A 138 -11.68 5.64 5.47
N ALA A 139 -11.02 5.50 6.62
CA ALA A 139 -11.69 5.44 7.92
C ALA A 139 -12.33 6.78 8.29
N ILE A 140 -11.65 7.90 8.01
CA ILE A 140 -12.21 9.25 8.18
C ILE A 140 -13.36 9.46 7.19
N GLY A 141 -13.18 9.05 5.94
CA GLY A 141 -14.09 9.16 4.79
C GLY A 141 -15.40 8.38 4.83
N ARG A 142 -15.86 7.91 6.00
CA ARG A 142 -17.12 7.15 6.18
C ARG A 142 -17.21 5.90 5.29
N ALA A 143 -16.08 5.29 4.89
CA ALA A 143 -16.08 4.13 3.99
C ALA A 143 -16.90 2.93 4.52
N GLY A 144 -17.06 2.84 5.84
CA GLY A 144 -17.92 1.89 6.56
C GLY A 144 -19.40 1.95 6.17
N GLU A 145 -19.89 3.15 5.89
CA GLU A 145 -21.33 3.45 5.77
C GLU A 145 -21.90 3.13 4.38
N VAL A 146 -21.06 2.78 3.40
CA VAL A 146 -21.50 2.45 2.03
C VAL A 146 -21.72 0.95 1.85
N LEU A 147 -20.73 0.13 2.20
CA LEU A 147 -20.77 -1.32 2.07
C LEU A 147 -20.34 -1.99 3.37
N GLY A 148 -21.09 -2.98 3.86
CA GLY A 148 -20.75 -3.73 5.08
C GLY A 148 -21.73 -3.54 6.23
N LEU A 149 -21.31 -3.88 7.44
CA LEU A 149 -22.19 -3.91 8.61
C LEU A 149 -22.58 -2.51 9.11
N ASP A 150 -21.68 -1.54 9.01
CA ASP A 150 -21.93 -0.15 9.40
C ASP A 150 -22.91 0.56 8.44
N ALA A 151 -23.07 0.09 7.20
CA ALA A 151 -24.03 0.64 6.24
C ALA A 151 -25.48 0.56 6.76
N ARG A 152 -25.80 -0.46 7.57
CA ARG A 152 -27.11 -0.59 8.24
C ARG A 152 -27.38 0.49 9.29
N ARG A 153 -26.34 1.22 9.70
CA ARG A 153 -26.39 2.29 10.71
C ARG A 153 -26.16 3.67 10.08
N ALA A 154 -26.04 3.76 8.76
CA ALA A 154 -25.86 5.02 8.06
C ALA A 154 -27.06 5.93 8.31
N ARG A 155 -26.82 7.13 8.86
CA ARG A 155 -27.90 8.08 9.23
C ARG A 155 -28.40 8.88 8.05
N ARG A 156 -27.57 9.08 7.02
CA ARG A 156 -27.92 9.79 5.80
C ARG A 156 -27.17 9.20 4.60
N PRO A 157 -27.73 9.33 3.38
CA PRO A 157 -27.02 9.04 2.16
C PRO A 157 -25.69 9.77 2.09
N MET A 158 -24.68 9.11 1.53
CA MET A 158 -23.37 9.69 1.27
C MET A 158 -23.44 10.54 0.01
N GLU A 159 -22.85 11.72 0.04
CA GLU A 159 -22.70 12.56 -1.14
C GLU A 159 -21.44 12.18 -1.93
N ALA A 160 -21.44 12.42 -3.24
CA ALA A 160 -20.35 11.99 -4.12
C ALA A 160 -18.97 12.53 -3.72
N TRP A 161 -18.90 13.77 -3.21
CA TRP A 161 -17.64 14.37 -2.76
C TRP A 161 -17.09 13.68 -1.51
N GLU A 162 -17.96 13.18 -0.62
CA GLU A 162 -17.58 12.46 0.61
C GLU A 162 -16.90 11.13 0.29
N ALA A 163 -17.30 10.48 -0.81
CA ALA A 163 -16.64 9.28 -1.32
C ALA A 163 -15.34 9.60 -2.09
N THR A 164 -15.28 10.77 -2.74
CA THR A 164 -14.19 11.12 -3.67
C THR A 164 -12.92 11.55 -2.93
N TRP A 165 -13.01 12.48 -1.97
CA TRP A 165 -11.83 13.06 -1.32
C TRP A 165 -10.94 12.02 -0.59
N PRO A 166 -11.47 10.99 0.11
CA PRO A 166 -10.64 10.00 0.80
C PRO A 166 -9.83 9.15 -0.16
N ILE A 167 -10.45 8.76 -1.28
CA ILE A 167 -9.80 7.98 -2.33
C ILE A 167 -8.72 8.82 -2.99
N ARG A 168 -9.01 10.09 -3.30
CA ARG A 168 -8.02 11.04 -3.85
C ARG A 168 -6.87 11.28 -2.89
N ALA A 169 -7.12 11.36 -1.59
CA ALA A 169 -6.09 11.52 -0.58
C ALA A 169 -5.18 10.30 -0.52
N ALA A 170 -5.75 9.09 -0.54
CA ALA A 170 -4.98 7.85 -0.63
C ALA A 170 -4.14 7.78 -1.92
N GLN A 171 -4.73 8.08 -3.08
CA GLN A 171 -4.01 8.13 -4.36
C GLN A 171 -2.85 9.13 -4.33
N ALA A 172 -3.11 10.36 -3.86
CA ALA A 172 -2.11 11.41 -3.77
C ALA A 172 -0.98 11.02 -2.81
N TYR A 173 -1.31 10.47 -1.65
CA TYR A 173 -0.30 10.01 -0.69
C TYR A 173 0.60 8.93 -1.30
N VAL A 174 0.02 7.92 -1.95
CA VAL A 174 0.79 6.86 -2.62
C VAL A 174 1.69 7.47 -3.70
N ALA A 175 1.16 8.35 -4.53
CA ALA A 175 1.94 8.98 -5.60
C ALA A 175 3.10 9.83 -5.06
N TRP A 176 2.84 10.60 -4.01
CA TRP A 176 3.87 11.37 -3.33
C TRP A 176 4.88 10.49 -2.62
N PHE A 177 4.48 9.35 -2.07
CA PHE A 177 5.41 8.41 -1.43
C PHE A 177 6.49 7.92 -2.39
N TYR A 178 6.10 7.51 -3.60
CA TYR A 178 7.06 7.13 -4.64
C TYR A 178 7.93 8.30 -5.09
N PHE A 179 7.33 9.46 -5.33
CA PHE A 179 8.08 10.65 -5.76
C PHE A 179 9.12 11.08 -4.71
N ILE A 180 8.71 11.17 -3.44
CA ILE A 180 9.61 11.53 -2.34
C ILE A 180 10.67 10.46 -2.12
N SER A 181 10.37 9.18 -2.36
CA SER A 181 11.37 8.11 -2.35
C SER A 181 12.47 8.36 -3.39
N ALA A 182 12.12 8.73 -4.64
CA ALA A 182 13.10 9.10 -5.65
C ALA A 182 13.91 10.36 -5.27
N VAL A 183 13.24 11.40 -4.78
CA VAL A 183 13.91 12.62 -4.30
C VAL A 183 14.89 12.30 -3.17
N ALA A 184 14.49 11.45 -2.23
CA ALA A 184 15.35 11.02 -1.11
C ALA A 184 16.57 10.24 -1.61
N LYS A 185 16.41 9.33 -2.58
CA LYS A 185 17.54 8.60 -3.19
C LYS A 185 18.58 9.55 -3.79
N VAL A 186 18.15 10.53 -4.58
CA VAL A 186 19.05 11.51 -5.19
C VAL A 186 19.66 12.44 -4.14
N ARG A 187 18.86 12.91 -3.17
CA ARG A 187 19.32 13.86 -2.15
C ARG A 187 20.31 13.22 -1.18
N VAL A 188 20.07 11.98 -0.74
CA VAL A 188 20.84 11.32 0.32
C VAL A 188 22.04 10.55 -0.24
N SER A 189 21.87 9.88 -1.38
CA SER A 189 22.91 9.02 -1.96
C SER A 189 23.55 9.62 -3.23
N GLY A 190 23.11 10.81 -3.65
CA GLY A 190 23.71 11.57 -4.76
C GLY A 190 23.32 11.08 -6.15
N MET A 191 23.99 11.65 -7.15
CA MET A 191 23.74 11.39 -8.58
C MET A 191 24.12 9.97 -9.03
N ASN A 192 24.74 9.16 -8.18
CA ASN A 192 25.04 7.75 -8.48
C ASN A 192 23.77 6.93 -8.78
N TRP A 193 22.63 7.32 -8.20
CA TRP A 193 21.30 6.78 -8.56
C TRP A 193 20.82 7.14 -9.96
N LEU A 194 21.53 7.96 -10.71
CA LEU A 194 21.19 8.28 -12.09
C LEU A 194 22.34 7.97 -13.05
N ALA A 195 23.56 7.83 -12.53
CA ALA A 195 24.77 7.75 -13.34
C ALA A 195 25.41 6.36 -13.42
N THR A 196 25.33 5.51 -12.37
CA THR A 196 26.31 4.39 -12.26
C THR A 196 25.76 3.00 -11.95
N GLY A 197 24.46 2.77 -11.75
CA GLY A 197 23.92 1.43 -11.43
C GLY A 197 24.37 0.82 -10.08
N ALA A 198 25.41 1.39 -9.48
CA ALA A 198 26.07 0.95 -8.26
C ALA A 198 25.12 0.78 -7.06
N PRO A 199 24.09 1.62 -6.84
CA PRO A 199 23.15 1.38 -5.74
C PRO A 199 22.40 0.06 -5.84
N VAL A 200 21.99 -0.34 -7.05
CA VAL A 200 21.34 -1.64 -7.28
C VAL A 200 22.33 -2.77 -7.14
N GLN A 201 23.55 -2.64 -7.68
CA GLN A 201 24.59 -3.66 -7.48
C GLN A 201 24.89 -3.87 -5.99
N LYS A 202 25.06 -2.78 -5.23
CA LYS A 202 25.26 -2.83 -3.78
C LYS A 202 24.10 -3.54 -3.07
N MET A 203 22.86 -3.19 -3.40
CA MET A 203 21.67 -3.82 -2.81
C MET A 203 21.67 -5.33 -3.04
N LEU A 204 21.94 -5.76 -4.29
CA LEU A 204 21.96 -7.18 -4.67
C LEU A 204 23.09 -7.95 -3.97
N LEU A 205 24.30 -7.40 -3.94
CA LEU A 205 25.44 -8.01 -3.25
C LEU A 205 25.17 -8.15 -1.75
N VAL A 206 24.60 -7.13 -1.12
CA VAL A 206 24.20 -7.18 0.30
C VAL A 206 23.13 -8.26 0.52
N ALA A 207 22.10 -8.32 -0.34
CA ALA A 207 21.04 -9.32 -0.21
C ALA A 207 21.59 -10.76 -0.30
N GLN A 208 22.52 -11.03 -1.21
CA GLN A 208 23.17 -12.33 -1.37
C GLN A 208 24.07 -12.69 -0.20
N SER A 209 24.81 -11.72 0.33
CA SER A 209 25.70 -11.97 1.47
C SER A 209 24.98 -12.48 2.73
N ARG A 210 23.67 -12.22 2.86
CA ARG A 210 22.85 -12.65 4.01
C ARG A 210 22.60 -14.16 4.07
N TRP A 211 22.60 -14.85 2.93
CA TRP A 211 22.22 -16.26 2.83
C TRP A 211 23.32 -17.15 2.23
N GLY A 212 24.51 -16.58 2.01
CA GLY A 212 25.60 -17.21 1.27
C GLY A 212 25.60 -16.75 -0.18
N VAL A 213 26.81 -16.50 -0.71
CA VAL A 213 26.98 -16.06 -2.11
C VAL A 213 26.80 -17.26 -3.03
N ASP A 214 25.79 -17.21 -3.89
CA ASP A 214 25.55 -18.19 -4.95
C ASP A 214 25.66 -17.50 -6.31
N ASP A 215 26.69 -17.88 -7.06
CA ASP A 215 27.03 -17.32 -8.36
C ASP A 215 26.00 -17.65 -9.46
N THR A 216 25.10 -18.61 -9.22
CA THR A 216 24.09 -19.03 -10.19
C THR A 216 22.78 -18.23 -10.11
N THR A 217 22.65 -17.34 -9.13
CA THR A 217 21.42 -16.58 -8.92
C THR A 217 21.27 -15.41 -9.90
N VAL A 218 20.04 -15.11 -10.31
CA VAL A 218 19.73 -13.94 -11.17
C VAL A 218 20.22 -12.63 -10.52
N GLY A 219 20.17 -12.54 -9.19
CA GLY A 219 20.71 -11.40 -8.45
C GLY A 219 22.20 -11.19 -8.70
N ARG A 220 22.97 -12.27 -8.89
CA ARG A 220 24.42 -12.22 -9.12
C ARG A 220 24.71 -11.75 -10.53
N MET A 221 24.02 -12.36 -11.50
CA MET A 221 24.12 -11.96 -12.90
C MET A 221 23.83 -10.46 -13.08
N LEU A 222 22.84 -9.93 -12.35
CA LEU A 222 22.51 -8.50 -12.38
C LEU A 222 23.51 -7.65 -11.60
N SER A 223 24.03 -8.13 -10.46
CA SER A 223 25.05 -7.40 -9.70
C SER A 223 26.37 -7.28 -10.46
N ASP A 224 26.73 -8.27 -11.26
CA ASP A 224 27.98 -8.30 -12.02
C ASP A 224 27.90 -7.54 -13.35
N ASN A 225 26.69 -7.17 -13.78
CA ASN A 225 26.46 -6.43 -15.01
C ASN A 225 26.06 -4.96 -14.73
N PRO A 226 27.01 -4.01 -14.77
CA PRO A 226 26.75 -2.62 -14.43
C PRO A 226 25.75 -1.95 -15.39
N THR A 227 25.72 -2.37 -16.66
CA THR A 227 24.78 -1.84 -17.66
C THR A 227 23.35 -2.24 -17.32
N LEU A 228 23.11 -3.51 -16.99
CA LEU A 228 21.78 -3.97 -16.58
C LEU A 228 21.35 -3.33 -15.26
N ALA A 229 22.28 -3.18 -14.30
CA ALA A 229 22.00 -2.47 -13.05
C ALA A 229 21.66 -0.99 -13.29
N LEU A 230 22.36 -0.30 -14.21
CA LEU A 230 22.03 1.06 -14.59
C LEU A 230 20.65 1.17 -15.24
N ILE A 231 20.31 0.25 -16.15
CA ILE A 231 18.98 0.19 -16.77
C ILE A 231 17.90 0.01 -15.68
N ALA A 232 18.11 -0.91 -14.73
CA ALA A 232 17.19 -1.11 -13.61
C ALA A 232 17.01 0.15 -12.75
N VAL A 233 18.10 0.86 -12.46
CA VAL A 233 18.08 2.13 -11.74
C VAL A 233 17.29 3.19 -12.52
N VAL A 234 17.57 3.39 -13.81
CA VAL A 234 16.88 4.40 -14.63
C VAL A 234 15.38 4.09 -14.74
N MET A 235 15.01 2.82 -14.92
CA MET A 235 13.60 2.41 -14.93
C MET A 235 12.93 2.71 -13.58
N THR A 236 13.59 2.38 -12.47
CA THR A 236 13.08 2.65 -11.11
C THR A 236 12.85 4.16 -10.92
N MET A 237 13.85 4.98 -11.21
CA MET A 237 13.77 6.43 -11.04
C MET A 237 12.72 7.05 -11.96
N THR A 238 12.59 6.58 -13.19
CA THR A 238 11.57 7.04 -14.15
C THR A 238 10.17 6.78 -13.62
N VAL A 239 9.94 5.59 -13.08
CA VAL A 239 8.67 5.18 -12.49
C VAL A 239 8.36 6.01 -11.24
N GLU A 240 9.33 6.14 -10.33
CA GLU A 240 9.14 6.85 -9.07
C GLU A 240 8.91 8.36 -9.27
N PHE A 241 9.71 9.01 -10.13
CA PHE A 241 9.49 10.43 -10.49
C PHE A 241 8.22 10.64 -11.30
N GLY A 242 7.86 9.68 -12.16
CA GLY A 242 6.67 9.76 -13.01
C GLY A 242 5.36 9.48 -12.27
N PHE A 243 5.39 8.89 -11.08
CA PHE A 243 4.18 8.45 -10.37
C PHE A 243 3.14 9.57 -10.17
N PRO A 244 3.49 10.81 -9.75
CA PRO A 244 2.52 11.90 -9.62
C PRO A 244 1.72 12.20 -10.90
N LEU A 245 2.30 11.95 -12.08
CA LEU A 245 1.59 12.14 -13.36
C LEU A 245 0.37 11.22 -13.48
N LEU A 246 0.41 10.05 -12.83
CA LEU A 246 -0.68 9.08 -12.81
C LEU A 246 -2.00 9.66 -12.27
N LEU A 247 -1.92 10.64 -11.36
CA LEU A 247 -3.09 11.33 -10.80
C LEU A 247 -3.91 12.06 -11.87
N PHE A 248 -3.27 12.44 -12.97
CA PHE A 248 -3.88 13.19 -14.08
C PHE A 248 -4.18 12.30 -15.30
N VAL A 249 -3.72 11.05 -15.30
CA VAL A 249 -3.98 10.11 -16.40
C VAL A 249 -5.44 9.67 -16.38
N ARG A 250 -6.21 10.10 -17.38
CA ARG A 250 -7.62 9.73 -17.52
C ARG A 250 -7.82 8.30 -18.06
N SER A 251 -6.95 7.86 -18.97
CA SER A 251 -7.03 6.52 -19.56
C SER A 251 -6.82 5.43 -18.52
N GLU A 252 -7.83 4.57 -18.32
CA GLU A 252 -7.70 3.41 -17.43
C GLU A 252 -6.66 2.41 -17.92
N LYS A 253 -6.53 2.24 -19.24
CA LYS A 253 -5.54 1.34 -19.84
C LYS A 253 -4.12 1.80 -19.51
N LEU A 254 -3.82 3.10 -19.66
CA LEU A 254 -2.51 3.64 -19.32
C LEU A 254 -2.23 3.54 -17.82
N ARG A 255 -3.24 3.82 -16.97
CA ARG A 255 -3.12 3.61 -15.52
C ARG A 255 -2.80 2.16 -15.19
N LEU A 256 -3.52 1.22 -15.79
CA LEU A 256 -3.30 -0.21 -15.56
C LEU A 256 -1.90 -0.65 -16.00
N ILE A 257 -1.46 -0.26 -17.21
CA ILE A 257 -0.11 -0.60 -17.70
C ILE A 257 0.95 -0.06 -16.75
N PHE A 258 0.84 1.20 -16.34
CA PHE A 258 1.78 1.81 -15.41
C PHE A 258 1.82 1.06 -14.08
N LEU A 259 0.66 0.82 -13.45
CA LEU A 259 0.56 0.13 -12.16
C LEU A 259 0.98 -1.34 -12.23
N LEU A 260 0.75 -2.03 -13.34
CA LEU A 260 1.27 -3.39 -13.58
C LEU A 260 2.79 -3.38 -13.69
N GLY A 261 3.38 -2.38 -14.34
CA GLY A 261 4.84 -2.20 -14.38
C GLY A 261 5.43 -2.04 -12.98
N ILE A 262 4.77 -1.26 -12.11
CA ILE A 262 5.21 -1.10 -10.71
C ILE A 262 4.99 -2.38 -9.91
N ALA A 263 3.90 -3.09 -10.15
CA ALA A 263 3.66 -4.36 -9.50
C ALA A 263 4.73 -5.38 -9.85
N PHE A 264 5.09 -5.46 -11.14
CA PHE A 264 6.17 -6.30 -11.61
C PHE A 264 7.52 -5.90 -11.00
N PHE A 265 7.81 -4.60 -10.89
CA PHE A 265 8.99 -4.09 -10.19
C PHE A 265 9.06 -4.57 -8.74
N HIS A 266 7.96 -4.45 -7.98
CA HIS A 266 7.91 -4.89 -6.58
C HIS A 266 8.08 -6.40 -6.41
N ILE A 267 7.46 -7.19 -7.29
CA ILE A 267 7.60 -8.65 -7.29
C ILE A 267 9.04 -9.03 -7.63
N THR A 268 9.64 -8.39 -8.63
CA THR A 268 11.02 -8.64 -9.06
C THR A 268 12.02 -8.29 -7.95
N ASN A 269 11.83 -7.14 -7.27
CA ASN A 269 12.68 -6.75 -6.14
C ASN A 269 12.55 -7.68 -4.94
N ALA A 270 11.35 -8.21 -4.67
CA ALA A 270 11.17 -9.22 -3.63
C ALA A 270 11.89 -10.52 -3.98
N ALA A 271 11.72 -11.00 -5.23
CA ALA A 271 12.30 -12.25 -5.69
C ALA A 271 13.83 -12.21 -5.79
N ILE A 272 14.40 -11.09 -6.25
CA ILE A 272 15.84 -10.98 -6.55
C ILE A 272 16.60 -10.28 -5.42
N GLY A 273 16.04 -9.20 -4.88
CA GLY A 273 16.69 -8.35 -3.87
C GLY A 273 16.28 -8.65 -2.42
N GLY A 274 15.32 -9.55 -2.19
CA GLY A 274 14.77 -9.79 -0.85
C GLY A 274 14.03 -8.56 -0.27
N VAL A 275 13.59 -7.64 -1.13
CA VAL A 275 12.93 -6.39 -0.74
C VAL A 275 11.42 -6.61 -0.72
N ASN A 276 10.84 -6.89 0.46
CA ASN A 276 9.44 -7.33 0.57
C ASN A 276 8.44 -6.18 0.44
N PHE A 277 8.14 -5.79 -0.79
CA PHE A 277 7.00 -4.93 -1.14
C PHE A 277 6.00 -5.64 -2.08
N TRP A 278 6.09 -6.96 -2.18
CA TRP A 278 5.34 -7.77 -3.14
C TRP A 278 3.82 -7.69 -3.00
N VAL A 279 3.30 -7.32 -1.82
CA VAL A 279 1.85 -7.12 -1.57
C VAL A 279 1.37 -5.71 -1.93
N THR A 280 2.28 -4.73 -2.07
CA THR A 280 1.96 -3.34 -2.41
C THR A 280 1.03 -3.17 -3.63
N PRO A 281 1.03 -4.05 -4.66
CA PRO A 281 0.08 -3.94 -5.76
C PRO A 281 -1.39 -3.93 -5.36
N PHE A 282 -1.78 -4.54 -4.25
CA PHE A 282 -3.16 -4.47 -3.73
C PHE A 282 -3.55 -3.05 -3.34
N LEU A 283 -2.59 -2.23 -2.94
CA LEU A 283 -2.78 -0.82 -2.60
C LEU A 283 -3.20 0.00 -3.84
N PHE A 284 -2.81 -0.44 -5.04
CA PHE A 284 -3.16 0.24 -6.28
C PHE A 284 -4.64 0.15 -6.65
N ILE A 285 -5.42 -0.67 -5.93
CA ILE A 285 -6.86 -0.77 -6.11
C ILE A 285 -7.55 0.60 -5.98
N VAL A 286 -6.99 1.50 -5.15
CA VAL A 286 -7.52 2.86 -4.95
C VAL A 286 -7.46 3.73 -6.22
N PHE A 287 -6.67 3.36 -7.23
CA PHE A 287 -6.56 4.10 -8.51
C PHE A 287 -7.65 3.75 -9.52
N PHE A 288 -8.51 2.79 -9.20
CA PHE A 288 -9.61 2.35 -10.06
C PHE A 288 -10.96 2.69 -9.45
N ASP A 289 -11.95 2.91 -10.32
CA ASP A 289 -13.35 3.03 -9.94
C ASP A 289 -14.02 1.67 -10.11
N LEU A 290 -13.99 0.87 -9.05
CA LEU A 290 -14.49 -0.50 -9.07
C LEU A 290 -16.01 -0.57 -9.17
N GLY A 291 -16.74 0.39 -8.60
CA GLY A 291 -18.21 0.40 -8.67
C GLY A 291 -18.71 0.50 -10.11
N LYS A 292 -18.10 1.35 -10.94
CA LYS A 292 -18.42 1.45 -12.38
C LYS A 292 -18.29 0.10 -13.10
N ARG A 293 -17.31 -0.72 -12.73
CA ARG A 293 -17.07 -2.03 -13.35
C ARG A 293 -18.13 -3.06 -12.96
N PHE A 294 -18.57 -3.05 -11.71
CA PHE A 294 -19.64 -3.94 -11.24
C PHE A 294 -21.00 -3.58 -11.84
N GLU A 295 -21.33 -2.29 -11.92
CA GLU A 295 -22.56 -1.83 -12.58
C GLU A 295 -22.61 -2.20 -14.07
N GLY A 296 -21.50 -2.00 -14.79
CA GLY A 296 -21.42 -2.34 -16.22
C GLY A 296 -21.67 -3.83 -16.47
N ARG A 297 -21.16 -4.69 -15.59
CA ARG A 297 -21.32 -6.15 -15.69
C ARG A 297 -22.76 -6.60 -15.36
N ALA A 298 -23.40 -5.97 -14.38
CA ALA A 298 -24.80 -6.23 -14.05
C ALA A 298 -25.73 -5.87 -15.22
N ARG A 299 -25.52 -4.71 -15.86
CA ARG A 299 -26.30 -4.29 -17.04
C ARG A 299 -26.06 -5.20 -18.26
N SER A 300 -24.82 -5.65 -18.49
CA SER A 300 -24.54 -6.59 -19.59
C SER A 300 -25.24 -7.93 -19.40
N LEU A 301 -25.35 -8.41 -18.16
CA LEU A 301 -26.06 -9.65 -17.85
C LEU A 301 -27.57 -9.49 -18.01
N GLN A 302 -28.15 -8.36 -17.59
CA GLN A 302 -29.57 -8.08 -17.81
C GLN A 302 -29.96 -8.11 -19.29
N LYS A 303 -29.14 -7.51 -20.18
CA LYS A 303 -29.38 -7.56 -21.63
C LYS A 303 -29.34 -8.97 -22.24
N VAL A 304 -28.62 -9.90 -21.62
CA VAL A 304 -28.59 -11.31 -22.07
C VAL A 304 -29.90 -12.04 -21.72
N PHE A 305 -30.62 -11.57 -20.69
CA PHE A 305 -31.88 -12.16 -20.23
C PHE A 305 -33.13 -11.37 -20.66
N GLU A 306 -32.99 -10.27 -21.40
CA GLU A 306 -34.12 -9.60 -22.02
C GLU A 306 -34.63 -10.47 -23.19
N PRO A 307 -35.92 -10.87 -23.20
CA PRO A 307 -36.47 -11.63 -24.30
C PRO A 307 -36.31 -10.81 -25.58
N SER A 308 -35.70 -11.42 -26.60
CA SER A 308 -35.56 -10.79 -27.92
C SER A 308 -36.94 -10.26 -28.33
N PRO A 309 -37.07 -8.99 -28.75
CA PRO A 309 -38.35 -8.46 -29.19
C PRO A 309 -38.89 -9.41 -30.24
N ALA A 310 -40.09 -9.96 -29.98
CA ALA A 310 -40.75 -10.88 -30.88
C ALA A 310 -40.77 -10.22 -32.26
N GLY A 311 -40.09 -10.86 -33.22
CA GLY A 311 -39.99 -10.34 -34.58
C GLY A 311 -41.38 -10.05 -35.12
N GLY A 312 -41.66 -8.77 -35.36
CA GLY A 312 -42.75 -8.32 -36.21
C GLY A 312 -42.30 -8.27 -37.66
#